data_AF-A0A6P1A5N3-F1
#
_entry.id   AF-A0A6P1A5N3-F1
#
_cell.length_a   1.000
_cell.length_b   1.000
_cell.length_c   1.000
_cell.angle_alpha   90.00
_cell.angle_beta   90.00
_cell.angle_gamma   90.00
#
_symmetry.space_group_name_H-M   'P 1'
#
loop_
_entity.id
_entity.type
_entity.pdbx_description
1 polymer ?
#
loop_
_entity_poly.entity_id
_entity_poly.type
_entity_poly.pdbx_seq_one_letter_code
_entity_poly.pdbx_strand_id
1 'polypeptide(L)'
;MKPISKIGELRERAGITQRQLSIEVGVTENTIQNWEKGRAVLEQIKRLIRLCKVLDCKLEDLIEYDISESDLEKPLGQPWSKIREKGETNKPEQTSQSTENSKF
;
A
#
# COMPACT_ATOMS: atom_id res chain seq x y z
N MET A 1 12.40 -17.75 -15.77
CA MET A 1 12.84 -17.39 -14.40
C MET A 1 11.73 -16.62 -13.72
N LYS A 2 11.32 -17.04 -12.51
CA LYS A 2 10.26 -16.39 -11.72
C LYS A 2 10.90 -15.36 -10.78
N PRO A 3 10.39 -14.11 -10.72
CA PRO A 3 10.92 -13.11 -9.80
C PRO A 3 10.54 -13.42 -8.34
N ILE A 4 11.41 -13.08 -7.40
CA ILE A 4 11.19 -13.21 -5.95
C ILE A 4 11.17 -11.79 -5.36
N SER A 5 10.24 -11.52 -4.44
CA SER A 5 10.16 -10.22 -3.79
C SER A 5 11.29 -10.07 -2.77
N LYS A 6 11.99 -8.94 -2.82
CA LYS A 6 12.99 -8.54 -1.81
C LYS A 6 12.49 -7.46 -0.85
N ILE A 7 11.22 -7.07 -0.97
CA ILE A 7 10.68 -5.92 -0.23
C ILE A 7 10.73 -6.17 1.28
N GLY A 8 10.40 -7.38 1.75
CA GLY A 8 10.45 -7.72 3.17
C GLY A 8 11.88 -7.66 3.74
N GLU A 9 12.85 -8.23 3.04
CA GLU A 9 14.28 -8.18 3.42
C GLU A 9 14.78 -6.73 3.53
N LEU A 10 14.45 -5.89 2.54
CA LEU A 10 14.85 -4.49 2.53
C LEU A 10 14.17 -3.68 3.65
N ARG A 11 12.88 -3.94 3.89
CA ARG A 11 12.13 -3.32 4.99
C ARG A 11 12.74 -3.67 6.36
N GLU A 12 13.08 -4.93 6.58
CA GLU A 12 13.70 -5.40 7.83
C GLU A 12 15.09 -4.79 8.02
N ARG A 13 15.89 -4.69 6.95
CA ARG A 13 17.18 -3.98 6.99
C ARG A 13 17.04 -2.49 7.31
N ALA A 14 15.93 -1.87 6.93
CA ALA A 14 15.61 -0.49 7.29
C ALA A 14 15.05 -0.35 8.73
N GLY A 15 14.79 -1.45 9.44
CA GLY A 15 14.32 -1.43 10.83
C GLY A 15 12.87 -0.97 11.02
N ILE A 16 12.03 -1.06 9.99
CA ILE A 16 10.63 -0.56 10.03
C ILE A 16 9.60 -1.68 9.85
N THR A 17 8.40 -1.46 10.39
CA THR A 17 7.24 -2.36 10.25
C THR A 17 6.53 -2.20 8.90
N GLN A 18 5.70 -3.18 8.51
CA GLN A 18 4.88 -3.09 7.29
C GLN A 18 3.97 -1.85 7.31
N ARG A 19 3.37 -1.54 8.47
CA ARG A 19 2.57 -0.32 8.69
C ARG A 19 3.36 0.97 8.51
N GLN A 20 4.59 1.05 9.03
CA GLN A 20 5.43 2.24 8.84
C GLN A 20 5.78 2.41 7.36
N LEU A 21 6.22 1.35 6.68
CA LEU A 21 6.51 1.39 5.25
C LEU A 21 5.29 1.81 4.42
N SER A 22 4.09 1.35 4.80
CA SER A 22 2.86 1.72 4.09
C SER A 22 2.56 3.22 4.20
N ILE A 23 2.84 3.82 5.37
CA ILE A 23 2.68 5.26 5.59
C ILE A 23 3.67 6.05 4.72
N GLU A 24 4.96 5.68 4.75
CA GLU A 24 6.01 6.37 3.97
C GLU A 24 5.77 6.31 2.45
N VAL A 25 5.24 5.19 1.96
CA VAL A 25 4.99 4.99 0.51
C VAL A 25 3.59 5.47 0.10
N GLY A 26 2.70 5.80 1.04
CA GLY A 26 1.34 6.26 0.74
C GLY A 26 0.40 5.15 0.25
N VAL A 27 0.54 3.93 0.76
CA VAL A 27 -0.32 2.77 0.43
C VAL A 27 -0.89 2.11 1.69
N THR A 28 -1.75 1.10 1.53
CA THR A 28 -2.26 0.32 2.67
C THR A 28 -1.23 -0.72 3.15
N GLU A 29 -1.28 -1.11 4.42
CA GLU A 29 -0.43 -2.19 4.96
C GLU A 29 -0.67 -3.53 4.23
N ASN A 30 -1.90 -3.82 3.83
CA ASN A 30 -2.23 -5.00 3.02
C ASN A 30 -1.58 -4.94 1.63
N THR A 31 -1.43 -3.74 1.05
CA THR A 31 -0.69 -3.54 -0.21
C THR A 31 0.78 -3.94 -0.02
N ILE A 32 1.44 -3.48 1.05
CA ILE A 32 2.82 -3.88 1.39
C ILE A 32 2.92 -5.39 1.57
N GLN A 33 2.03 -5.99 2.36
CA GLN A 33 2.02 -7.44 2.56
C GLN A 33 1.89 -8.22 1.23
N ASN A 34 1.06 -7.73 0.31
CA ASN A 34 0.89 -8.33 -1.01
C ASN A 34 2.13 -8.19 -1.89
N TRP A 35 2.83 -7.08 -1.79
CA TRP A 35 4.08 -6.85 -2.48
C TRP A 35 5.21 -7.75 -1.96
N GLU A 36 5.29 -7.94 -0.64
CA GLU A 36 6.24 -8.86 0.00
C GLU A 36 5.98 -10.32 -0.38
N LYS A 37 4.71 -10.72 -0.55
CA LYS A 37 4.34 -12.04 -1.06
C LYS A 37 4.64 -12.24 -2.56
N GLY A 38 5.12 -11.20 -3.26
CA GLY A 38 5.65 -11.32 -4.61
C GLY A 38 4.62 -11.62 -5.71
N ARG A 39 3.40 -11.08 -5.58
CA ARG A 39 2.34 -11.23 -6.59
C ARG A 39 2.52 -10.24 -7.76
N ALA A 40 1.43 -9.75 -8.33
CA ALA A 40 1.36 -8.95 -9.57
C ALA A 40 2.39 -7.80 -9.68
N VAL A 41 2.81 -7.20 -8.56
CA VAL A 41 3.79 -6.10 -8.55
C VAL A 41 5.14 -6.49 -9.15
N LEU A 42 5.57 -7.75 -9.01
CA LEU A 42 6.90 -8.17 -9.50
C LEU A 42 6.97 -8.20 -11.03
N GLU A 43 5.89 -8.60 -11.70
CA GLU A 43 5.83 -8.55 -13.16
C GLU A 43 5.81 -7.11 -13.68
N GLN A 44 5.17 -6.19 -12.94
CA GLN A 44 5.21 -4.77 -13.27
C GLN A 44 6.61 -4.18 -13.09
N ILE A 45 7.29 -4.45 -11.97
CA ILE A 45 8.68 -4.03 -11.73
C ILE A 45 9.60 -4.57 -12.83
N LYS A 46 9.44 -5.84 -13.22
CA LYS A 46 10.23 -6.44 -14.31
C LYS A 46 10.04 -5.72 -15.65
N ARG A 47 8.81 -5.30 -15.97
CA ARG A 47 8.52 -4.50 -17.17
C ARG A 47 9.19 -3.12 -17.10
N LEU A 48 9.11 -2.45 -15.95
CA LEU A 48 9.75 -1.14 -15.74
C LEU A 48 11.28 -1.23 -15.85
N ILE A 49 11.91 -2.26 -15.27
CA ILE A 49 13.35 -2.52 -15.44
C ILE A 49 13.70 -2.70 -16.92
N ARG A 50 12.89 -3.46 -17.67
CA ARG A 50 13.12 -3.65 -19.11
C ARG A 50 12.97 -2.33 -19.88
N LEU A 51 11.98 -1.52 -19.53
CA LEU A 51 11.76 -0.21 -20.14
C LEU A 51 12.97 0.71 -19.92
N CYS A 52 13.42 0.85 -18.67
CA CYS A 52 14.61 1.64 -18.31
C CYS A 52 15.86 1.19 -19.08
N LYS A 53 16.06 -0.13 -19.24
CA LYS A 53 17.19 -0.68 -20.01
C LYS A 53 17.13 -0.36 -21.50
N VAL A 54 15.93 -0.31 -22.09
CA VAL A 54 15.76 0.00 -23.52
C VAL A 54 15.96 1.49 -23.78
N LEU A 55 15.57 2.34 -22.82
CA LEU A 55 15.67 3.79 -22.92
C LEU A 55 16.98 4.36 -22.38
N ASP A 56 17.85 3.52 -21.81
CA ASP A 56 19.10 3.90 -21.14
C ASP A 56 18.89 5.00 -20.07
N CYS A 57 17.89 4.80 -19.22
CA CYS A 57 17.53 5.74 -18.17
C CYS A 57 17.29 5.05 -16.83
N LYS A 58 17.14 5.84 -15.76
CA LYS A 58 16.67 5.39 -14.45
C LYS A 58 15.14 5.44 -14.39
N LEU A 59 14.55 4.87 -13.33
CA LEU A 59 13.10 4.83 -13.16
C LEU A 59 12.52 6.23 -12.92
N GLU A 60 13.26 7.07 -12.21
CA GLU A 60 12.92 8.46 -11.90
C GLU A 60 12.83 9.32 -13.17
N ASP A 61 13.58 8.96 -14.22
CA ASP A 61 13.57 9.68 -15.51
C ASP A 61 12.28 9.41 -16.32
N LEU A 62 11.41 8.47 -15.88
CA LEU A 62 10.17 8.13 -16.58
C LEU A 62 8.97 9.01 -16.20
N ILE A 63 9.12 9.89 -15.21
CA ILE A 63 8.03 10.70 -14.68
C ILE A 63 8.44 12.17 -14.60
N GLU A 64 7.53 13.04 -15.03
CA GLU A 64 7.57 14.47 -14.73
C GLU A 64 6.30 14.81 -13.95
N TYR A 65 6.45 15.70 -12.97
CA TYR A 65 5.32 16.20 -12.20
C TYR A 65 4.90 17.54 -12.79
N ASP A 66 3.68 17.60 -13.34
CA ASP A 66 3.02 18.86 -13.63
C ASP A 66 2.47 19.41 -12.32
N ILE A 67 3.23 20.32 -11.70
CA ILE A 67 2.88 20.89 -10.39
C ILE A 67 2.00 22.11 -10.65
N SER A 68 0.68 21.96 -10.48
CA SER A 68 -0.22 23.10 -10.39
C SER A 68 -0.17 23.70 -8.98
N GLU A 69 -0.48 24.99 -8.82
CA GLU A 69 -0.57 25.65 -7.49
C GLU A 69 -1.48 24.87 -6.52
N SER A 70 -2.46 24.12 -7.04
CA SER A 70 -3.38 23.29 -6.25
C SER A 70 -2.78 22.01 -5.67
N ASP A 71 -1.60 21.57 -6.12
CA ASP A 71 -0.96 20.33 -5.66
C ASP A 71 -0.03 20.55 -4.46
N LEU A 72 0.43 21.78 -4.24
CA LEU A 72 1.26 22.17 -3.11
C LEU A 72 0.49 22.17 -1.78
N GLU A 73 -0.85 22.19 -1.83
CA GLU A 73 -1.71 22.18 -0.65
C GLU A 73 -2.07 20.76 -0.17
N LYS A 74 -1.76 19.71 -0.94
CA LYS A 74 -2.02 18.33 -0.54
C LYS A 74 -0.80 17.80 0.21
N PRO A 75 -0.87 17.58 1.53
CA PRO A 75 0.29 17.11 2.26
C PRO A 75 0.69 15.72 1.78
N LEU A 76 1.91 15.59 1.25
CA LEU A 76 2.55 14.28 1.09
C LEU A 76 2.58 13.63 2.48
N GLY A 77 1.84 12.54 2.65
CA GLY A 77 1.79 11.79 3.91
C GLY A 77 0.57 12.06 4.80
N GLN A 78 -0.55 12.59 4.29
CA GLN A 78 -1.79 12.48 5.06
C GLN A 78 -2.15 10.99 5.26
N PRO A 79 -2.22 10.51 6.51
CA PRO A 79 -2.54 9.11 6.76
C PRO A 79 -3.96 8.82 6.29
N TRP A 80 -4.14 7.70 5.58
CA TRP A 80 -5.43 7.23 5.07
C TRP A 80 -6.51 7.12 6.17
N SER A 81 -6.12 7.16 7.45
CA SER A 81 -7.01 7.28 8.61
C SER A 81 -8.01 8.44 8.50
N LYS A 82 -7.73 9.52 7.76
CA LYS A 82 -8.69 10.62 7.53
C LYS A 82 -9.63 10.44 6.33
N ILE A 83 -9.40 9.44 5.47
CA ILE A 83 -10.26 9.18 4.30
C ILE A 83 -11.54 8.41 4.69
N ARG A 84 -11.56 7.80 5.89
CA ARG A 84 -12.68 6.97 6.37
C ARG A 84 -13.66 7.66 7.32
N GLU A 85 -13.72 9.00 7.33
CA GLU A 85 -14.70 9.76 8.12
C GLU A 85 -15.84 10.37 7.30
N LYS A 86 -15.78 10.37 5.95
CA LYS A 86 -16.88 10.84 5.08
C LYS A 86 -17.49 9.73 4.23
N GLY A 87 -17.74 8.58 4.85
CA GLY A 87 -18.40 7.43 4.24
C GLY A 87 -19.22 6.64 5.24
N GLU A 88 -20.17 7.29 5.92
CA GLU A 88 -21.41 6.62 6.34
C GLU A 88 -22.04 6.02 5.07
N THR A 89 -22.51 4.78 4.95
CA THR A 89 -23.07 3.80 5.88
C THR A 89 -22.85 2.41 5.27
N ASN A 90 -22.42 1.43 6.07
CA ASN A 90 -22.97 0.06 6.07
C ASN A 90 -22.22 -0.78 7.11
N LYS A 91 -22.76 -0.78 8.32
CA LYS A 91 -22.44 -1.71 9.40
C LYS A 91 -23.16 -3.03 9.11
N PRO A 92 -22.49 -4.18 8.89
CA PRO A 92 -23.13 -5.45 9.12
C PRO A 92 -23.14 -5.68 10.62
N GLU A 93 -24.30 -5.38 11.20
CA GLU A 93 -24.69 -5.73 12.56
C GLU A 93 -24.94 -7.25 12.58
N GLN A 94 -24.02 -8.02 13.15
CA GLN A 94 -24.32 -9.36 13.65
C GLN A 94 -24.07 -9.36 15.15
N THR A 95 -25.12 -8.97 15.85
CA THR A 95 -25.32 -9.14 17.28
C THR A 95 -25.18 -10.63 17.62
N SER A 96 -24.13 -10.98 18.35
CA SER A 96 -24.10 -12.19 19.16
C SER A 96 -25.11 -12.03 20.29
N GLN A 97 -26.28 -12.65 20.16
CA GLN A 97 -27.16 -12.86 21.31
C GLN A 97 -26.76 -14.17 21.98
N SER A 98 -25.96 -14.03 23.03
CA SER A 98 -25.95 -14.98 24.14
C SER A 98 -27.21 -14.74 24.97
N THR A 99 -28.09 -15.72 25.06
CA THR A 99 -29.11 -15.78 26.11
C THR A 99 -28.85 -17.03 26.95
N GLU A 100 -28.28 -16.82 28.14
CA GLU A 100 -28.53 -17.67 29.29
C GLU A 100 -29.96 -17.41 29.78
N ASN A 101 -30.80 -18.45 29.91
CA ASN A 101 -31.30 -18.88 31.23
C ASN A 101 -32.42 -19.95 31.17
N SER A 102 -32.18 -20.99 31.99
CA SER A 102 -33.10 -21.61 32.96
C SER A 102 -34.24 -22.56 32.52
N LYS A 103 -34.10 -23.82 32.99
CA LYS A 103 -35.11 -24.72 33.58
C LYS A 103 -36.52 -24.76 32.96
N PHE A 104 -36.87 -25.89 32.34
CA PHE A 104 -37.71 -26.97 32.91
C PHE A 104 -37.60 -28.22 32.03
#